data_AF-A0A5Q4G5A7-F1
#
_entry.id   AF-A0A5Q4G5A7-F1
#
_cell.length_a   1.000
_cell.length_b   1.000
_cell.length_c   1.000
_cell.angle_alpha   90.00
_cell.angle_beta   90.00
_cell.angle_gamma   90.00
#
_symmetry.space_group_name_H-M   'P 1'
#
loop_
_entity.id
_entity.type
_entity.pdbx_description
1 polymer ?
#
loop_
_entity_poly.entity_id
_entity_poly.type
_entity_poly.pdbx_seq_one_letter_code
_entity_poly.pdbx_strand_id
1 'polypeptide(L)'
;MFRAARTLGDVWLQLNQISAEEAVAYWMAKTPYLDVDVARVDAEIYLRRPPGYGLGYTIGSFQMYKLLGERKRQLGEEFVLRDFHDQFMAAGGLPIALIRYDMTGLDDEVRQFFDRTPLSAIIGD
;
A
#
# COMPACT_ATOMS: atom_id res chain seq x y z
N MET A 1 -11.17 10.66 -2.75
CA MET A 1 -10.45 11.61 -3.63
C MET A 1 -9.07 11.95 -3.07
N PHE A 2 -8.97 12.49 -1.85
CA PHE A 2 -7.68 12.93 -1.33
C PHE A 2 -6.61 11.83 -1.27
N ARG A 3 -6.91 10.63 -0.72
CA ARG A 3 -5.96 9.50 -0.65
C ARG A 3 -5.36 9.11 -2.02
N ALA A 4 -6.15 9.21 -3.09
CA ALA A 4 -5.68 8.96 -4.45
C ALA A 4 -4.75 10.08 -4.93
N ALA A 5 -5.11 11.35 -4.71
CA ALA A 5 -4.26 12.50 -5.07
C ALA A 5 -2.93 12.51 -4.28
N ARG A 6 -2.96 12.14 -3.00
CA ARG A 6 -1.75 12.04 -2.15
C ARG A 6 -0.75 11.03 -2.66
N THR A 7 -1.19 9.94 -3.27
CA THR A 7 -0.31 8.90 -3.82
C THR A 7 0.65 9.49 -4.86
N LEU A 8 0.14 10.29 -5.80
CA LEU A 8 0.97 10.93 -6.82
C LEU A 8 1.85 12.03 -6.22
N GLY A 9 1.28 12.86 -5.33
CA GLY A 9 2.05 13.92 -4.66
C GLY A 9 3.22 13.37 -3.84
N ASP A 10 3.04 12.29 -3.09
CA ASP A 10 4.09 11.61 -2.33
C ASP A 10 5.22 11.13 -3.25
N VAL A 11 4.89 10.43 -4.35
CA VAL A 11 5.87 9.97 -5.33
C VAL A 11 6.64 11.13 -5.95
N TRP A 12 5.95 12.19 -6.40
CA TRP A 12 6.61 13.34 -7.03
C TRP A 12 7.51 14.12 -6.06
N LEU A 13 7.10 14.26 -4.79
CA LEU A 13 7.93 14.86 -3.74
C LEU A 13 9.19 14.04 -3.51
N GLN A 14 9.09 12.72 -3.39
CA GLN A 14 10.24 11.83 -3.16
C GLN A 14 11.19 11.75 -4.35
N LEU A 15 10.68 11.96 -5.57
CA LEU A 15 11.49 12.05 -6.79
C LEU A 15 12.06 13.45 -7.04
N ASN A 16 11.84 14.41 -6.12
CA ASN A 16 12.23 15.82 -6.27
C ASN A 16 11.69 16.45 -7.57
N GLN A 17 10.51 16.03 -8.04
CA GLN A 17 9.89 16.53 -9.28
C GLN A 17 9.05 17.77 -9.05
N ILE A 18 8.58 17.98 -7.82
CA ILE A 18 7.78 19.13 -7.40
C ILE A 18 8.16 19.58 -5.99
N SER A 19 7.89 20.84 -5.65
CA SER A 19 8.01 21.37 -4.29
C SER A 19 6.81 20.98 -3.42
N ALA A 20 6.93 21.20 -2.10
CA ALA A 20 5.83 20.99 -1.16
C ALA A 20 4.63 21.91 -1.48
N GLU A 21 4.89 23.16 -1.85
CA GLU A 21 3.87 24.14 -2.24
C GLU A 21 3.14 23.70 -3.52
N GLU A 22 3.87 23.18 -4.50
CA GLU A 22 3.31 22.64 -5.74
C GLU A 22 2.44 21.39 -5.47
N ALA A 23 2.86 20.52 -4.54
CA ALA A 23 2.06 19.38 -4.10
C ALA A 23 0.75 19.81 -3.41
N VAL A 24 0.82 20.82 -2.54
CA VAL A 24 -0.37 21.43 -1.90
C VAL A 24 -1.33 21.97 -2.95
N ALA A 25 -0.82 22.79 -3.89
CA ALA A 25 -1.63 23.36 -4.96
C ALA A 25 -2.32 22.26 -5.81
N TYR A 26 -1.59 21.21 -6.15
CA TYR A 26 -2.14 20.05 -6.85
C TYR A 26 -3.25 19.36 -6.05
N TRP A 27 -3.05 19.09 -4.76
CA TRP A 27 -4.05 18.40 -3.94
C TRP A 27 -5.32 19.22 -3.72
N MET A 28 -5.17 20.52 -3.51
CA MET A 28 -6.29 21.47 -3.39
C MET A 28 -7.13 21.49 -4.66
N ALA A 29 -6.47 21.51 -5.83
CA ALA A 29 -7.16 21.48 -7.12
C ALA A 29 -7.89 20.14 -7.40
N LYS A 30 -7.41 19.02 -6.84
CA LYS A 30 -7.99 17.68 -7.05
C LYS A 30 -8.97 17.23 -5.96
N THR A 31 -9.00 17.92 -4.81
CA THR A 31 -9.79 17.52 -3.65
C THR A 31 -10.65 18.68 -3.17
N PRO A 32 -11.92 18.76 -3.61
CA PRO A 32 -12.85 19.77 -3.11
C PRO A 32 -12.93 19.75 -1.59
N TYR A 33 -13.00 20.94 -0.98
CA TYR A 33 -13.08 21.15 0.47
C TYR A 33 -11.86 20.67 1.28
N LEU A 34 -10.74 20.37 0.62
CA LEU A 34 -9.48 20.19 1.33
C LEU A 34 -9.07 21.52 1.96
N ASP A 35 -8.71 21.48 3.24
CA ASP A 35 -8.14 22.61 3.94
C ASP A 35 -6.65 22.76 3.60
N VAL A 36 -6.20 23.99 3.39
CA VAL A 36 -4.83 24.28 2.95
C VAL A 36 -3.78 23.93 4.02
N ASP A 37 -4.09 24.11 5.30
CA ASP A 37 -3.18 23.74 6.37
C ASP A 37 -3.08 22.23 6.51
N VAL A 38 -4.18 21.50 6.31
CA VAL A 38 -4.15 20.03 6.23
C VAL A 38 -3.28 19.55 5.07
N ALA A 39 -3.44 20.15 3.88
CA ALA A 39 -2.64 19.81 2.71
C ALA A 39 -1.15 20.06 2.96
N ARG A 40 -0.80 21.20 3.56
CA ARG A 40 0.58 21.56 3.91
C ARG A 40 1.19 20.58 4.89
N VAL A 41 0.47 20.25 5.97
CA VAL A 41 0.92 19.26 6.97
C VAL A 41 1.18 17.90 6.32
N ASP A 42 0.29 17.42 5.45
CA ASP A 42 0.49 16.16 4.73
C ASP A 42 1.73 16.20 3.82
N ALA A 43 1.96 17.29 3.08
CA ALA A 43 3.10 17.44 2.17
C ALA A 43 4.43 17.41 2.93
N GLU A 44 4.50 18.13 4.05
CA GLU A 44 5.68 18.14 4.91
C GLU A 44 5.89 16.81 5.64
N ILE A 45 4.83 16.11 6.04
CA ILE A 45 4.94 14.79 6.69
C ILE A 45 5.54 13.78 5.73
N TYR A 46 5.18 13.81 4.45
CA TYR A 46 5.68 12.83 3.48
C TYR A 46 7.16 13.02 3.17
N LEU A 47 7.69 14.25 3.28
CA LEU A 47 9.13 14.50 3.20
C LEU A 47 9.89 14.05 4.47
N ARG A 48 9.25 14.04 5.64
CA ARG A 48 9.88 13.70 6.93
C ARG A 48 9.74 12.24 7.34
N ARG A 49 8.67 11.58 6.91
CA ARG A 49 8.41 10.15 7.14
C ARG A 49 9.12 9.32 6.08
N PRO A 50 9.29 8.01 6.30
CA PRO A 50 9.83 7.12 5.29
C PRO A 50 9.08 7.28 3.96
N PRO A 51 9.80 7.28 2.82
CA PRO A 51 9.20 7.35 1.49
C PRO A 51 8.06 6.32 1.35
N GLY A 52 6.93 6.76 0.80
CA GLY A 52 5.76 5.91 0.58
C GLY A 52 4.76 5.84 1.73
N TYR A 53 4.90 6.69 2.75
CA TYR A 53 3.90 6.81 3.80
C TYR A 53 2.53 7.24 3.26
N GLY A 54 2.48 8.18 2.31
CA GLY A 54 1.24 8.68 1.73
C GLY A 54 0.58 7.64 0.80
N LEU A 55 1.38 6.99 -0.05
CA LEU A 55 0.87 5.97 -0.98
C LEU A 55 0.40 4.67 -0.30
N GLY A 56 0.88 4.37 0.92
CA GLY A 56 0.54 3.16 1.66
C GLY A 56 -0.97 2.93 1.82
N TYR A 57 -1.77 3.98 2.04
CA TYR A 57 -3.23 3.86 2.16
C TYR A 57 -3.88 3.35 0.87
N THR A 58 -3.45 3.89 -0.27
CA THR A 58 -4.03 3.56 -1.58
C THR A 58 -3.55 2.20 -2.05
N ILE A 59 -2.24 1.93 -1.95
CA ILE A 59 -1.67 0.64 -2.34
C ILE A 59 -2.22 -0.49 -1.47
N GLY A 60 -2.28 -0.31 -0.15
CA GLY A 60 -2.88 -1.31 0.75
C GLY A 60 -4.35 -1.58 0.44
N SER A 61 -5.13 -0.54 0.08
CA SER A 61 -6.51 -0.71 -0.35
C SER A 61 -6.61 -1.52 -1.65
N PHE A 62 -5.77 -1.23 -2.64
CA PHE A 62 -5.75 -1.99 -3.89
C PHE A 62 -5.37 -3.45 -3.68
N GLN A 63 -4.36 -3.73 -2.84
CA GLN A 63 -3.97 -5.09 -2.48
C GLN A 63 -5.10 -5.84 -1.78
N MET A 64 -5.80 -5.19 -0.84
CA MET A 64 -6.98 -5.77 -0.16
C MET A 64 -8.09 -6.10 -1.17
N TYR A 65 -8.42 -5.19 -2.09
CA TYR A 65 -9.44 -5.46 -3.11
C TYR A 65 -9.03 -6.57 -4.09
N LYS A 66 -7.75 -6.63 -4.48
CA LYS A 66 -7.21 -7.70 -5.31
C LYS A 66 -7.39 -9.05 -4.62
N LEU A 67 -6.92 -9.16 -3.37
CA LEU A 67 -7.03 -10.36 -2.54
C LEU A 67 -8.49 -10.80 -2.38
N LEU A 68 -9.39 -9.90 -1.97
CA LEU A 68 -10.82 -10.20 -1.82
C LEU A 68 -11.42 -10.71 -3.13
N GLY A 69 -11.11 -10.04 -4.24
CA GLY A 69 -11.61 -10.42 -5.57
C GLY A 69 -11.09 -11.78 -6.03
N GLU A 70 -9.82 -12.08 -5.81
CA GLU A 70 -9.22 -13.38 -6.13
C GLU A 70 -9.81 -14.48 -5.25
N ARG A 71 -9.92 -14.26 -3.94
CA ARG A 71 -10.44 -15.26 -3.02
C ARG A 71 -11.91 -15.58 -3.30
N LYS A 72 -12.71 -14.55 -3.60
CA LYS A 72 -14.09 -14.74 -4.05
C LYS A 72 -14.18 -15.54 -5.35
N ARG A 73 -13.30 -15.30 -6.33
CA ARG A 73 -13.26 -16.09 -7.57
C ARG A 73 -12.85 -17.54 -7.33
N GLN A 74 -11.93 -17.79 -6.41
CA GLN A 74 -11.47 -19.15 -6.08
C GLN A 74 -12.55 -19.99 -5.38
N LEU A 75 -13.27 -19.40 -4.43
CA LEU A 75 -14.26 -20.11 -3.62
C LEU A 75 -15.65 -20.15 -4.27
N GLY A 76 -15.94 -19.27 -5.23
CA GLY A 76 -17.23 -19.26 -5.94
C GLY A 76 -18.40 -19.11 -4.99
N GLU A 77 -19.35 -20.06 -5.01
CA GLU A 77 -20.55 -20.06 -4.16
C GLU A 77 -20.24 -20.35 -2.68
N GLU A 78 -19.09 -20.97 -2.38
CA GLU A 78 -18.66 -21.23 -1.00
C GLU A 78 -18.06 -19.99 -0.32
N PHE A 79 -17.91 -18.87 -1.04
CA PHE A 79 -17.34 -17.65 -0.50
C PHE A 79 -18.25 -17.00 0.57
N VAL A 80 -17.73 -16.86 1.79
CA VAL A 80 -18.37 -16.10 2.88
C VAL A 80 -17.50 -14.91 3.25
N LEU A 81 -18.05 -13.69 3.14
CA LEU A 81 -17.32 -12.45 3.41
C LEU A 81 -16.81 -12.34 4.86
N ARG A 82 -17.60 -12.82 5.83
CA ARG A 82 -17.20 -12.85 7.23
C ARG A 82 -15.95 -13.73 7.42
N ASP A 83 -16.01 -14.97 6.92
CA ASP A 83 -14.93 -15.93 7.10
C ASP A 83 -13.63 -15.46 6.40
N PHE A 84 -13.74 -14.74 5.27
CA PHE A 84 -12.62 -14.03 4.66
C PHE A 84 -11.99 -12.99 5.60
N HIS A 85 -12.80 -12.14 6.23
CA HIS A 85 -12.31 -11.13 7.17
C HIS A 85 -11.74 -11.77 8.44
N ASP A 86 -12.35 -12.84 8.95
CA ASP A 86 -11.84 -13.57 10.11
C ASP A 86 -10.46 -14.16 9.81
N GLN A 87 -10.29 -14.82 8.66
CA GLN A 87 -8.99 -15.36 8.23
C GLN A 87 -7.95 -14.24 8.03
N PHE A 88 -8.31 -13.15 7.36
CA PHE A 88 -7.40 -12.02 7.13
C PHE A 88 -6.93 -11.40 8.45
N MET A 89 -7.86 -11.16 9.40
CA MET A 89 -7.53 -10.56 10.70
C MET A 89 -6.70 -11.51 11.58
N ALA A 90 -6.94 -12.82 11.49
CA ALA A 90 -6.16 -13.83 12.21
C ALA A 90 -4.69 -13.89 11.78
N ALA A 91 -4.38 -13.52 10.53
CA ALA A 91 -3.00 -13.46 10.03
C ALA A 91 -2.16 -12.33 10.67
N GLY A 92 -2.81 -11.31 11.26
CA GLY A 92 -2.15 -10.22 11.97
C GLY A 92 -1.47 -9.18 11.05
N GLY A 93 -0.46 -8.49 11.59
CA GLY A 93 0.22 -7.35 10.95
C GLY A 93 1.24 -7.71 9.88
N LEU A 94 0.96 -8.71 9.02
CA LEU A 94 1.85 -9.12 7.94
C LEU A 94 1.64 -8.27 6.67
N PRO A 95 2.65 -8.15 5.79
CA PRO A 95 2.46 -7.62 4.44
C PRO A 95 1.30 -8.33 3.71
N ILE A 96 0.39 -7.55 3.10
CA ILE A 96 -0.79 -8.12 2.43
C ILE A 96 -0.40 -9.11 1.32
N ALA A 97 0.75 -8.93 0.66
CA ALA A 97 1.26 -9.88 -0.33
C ALA A 97 1.51 -11.29 0.26
N LEU A 98 1.99 -11.38 1.50
CA LEU A 98 2.21 -12.66 2.20
C LEU A 98 0.88 -13.27 2.64
N ILE A 99 -0.04 -12.46 3.18
CA ILE A 99 -1.39 -12.92 3.54
C ILE A 99 -2.12 -13.42 2.29
N ARG A 100 -1.98 -12.72 1.16
CA ARG A 100 -2.53 -13.14 -0.12
C ARG A 100 -1.97 -14.49 -0.56
N TYR A 101 -0.65 -14.68 -0.48
CA TYR A 101 -0.03 -15.97 -0.80
C TYR A 101 -0.60 -17.09 0.08
N ASP A 102 -0.69 -16.89 1.39
CA ASP A 102 -1.26 -17.86 2.33
C ASP A 102 -2.73 -18.20 2.03
N MET A 103 -3.57 -17.18 1.85
CA MET A 103 -5.01 -17.36 1.65
C MET A 103 -5.39 -17.88 0.26
N THR A 104 -4.57 -17.62 -0.77
CA THR A 104 -4.92 -17.91 -2.17
C THR A 104 -4.00 -18.94 -2.83
N GLY A 105 -2.82 -19.21 -2.28
CA GLY A 105 -1.76 -20.00 -2.91
C GLY A 105 -1.06 -19.31 -4.09
N LEU A 106 -1.45 -18.09 -4.48
CA LEU A 106 -0.85 -17.36 -5.59
C LEU A 106 0.47 -16.71 -5.16
N ASP A 107 1.58 -17.16 -5.74
CA ASP A 107 2.94 -16.77 -5.35
C ASP A 107 3.56 -15.66 -6.21
N ASP A 108 2.83 -15.13 -7.19
CA ASP A 108 3.31 -14.18 -8.20
C ASP A 108 3.93 -12.90 -7.61
N GLU A 109 3.46 -12.46 -6.45
CA GLU A 109 3.97 -11.25 -5.77
C GLU A 109 5.11 -11.53 -4.77
N VAL A 110 5.35 -12.79 -4.42
CA VAL A 110 6.27 -13.16 -3.32
C VAL A 110 7.41 -14.08 -3.78
N ARG A 111 7.34 -14.67 -4.98
CA ARG A 111 8.34 -15.62 -5.48
C ARG A 111 9.78 -15.09 -5.38
N GLN A 112 9.97 -13.82 -5.73
CA GLN A 112 11.28 -13.16 -5.68
C GLN A 112 11.76 -12.89 -4.25
N PHE A 113 10.89 -12.88 -3.24
CA PHE A 113 11.31 -12.71 -1.84
C PHE A 113 12.13 -13.89 -1.33
N PHE A 114 12.10 -15.03 -2.02
CA PHE A 114 12.87 -16.21 -1.66
C PHE A 114 14.13 -16.37 -2.53
N ASP A 115 14.26 -15.57 -3.58
CA ASP A 115 15.43 -15.54 -4.46
C ASP A 115 16.47 -14.54 -3.92
N ARG A 116 17.07 -14.88 -2.79
CA ARG A 116 18.13 -14.08 -2.18
C ARG A 116 19.18 -14.95 -1.50
N THR A 117 20.42 -14.53 -1.65
CA THR A 117 21.57 -15.16 -1.00
C THR A 117 21.36 -15.14 0.52
N PRO A 118 21.32 -16.29 1.20
CA PRO A 118 21.19 -16.34 2.66
C PRO A 118 22.30 -15.53 3.32
N LEU A 119 21.98 -14.83 4.40
CA LEU A 119 22.96 -13.98 5.09
C LEU A 119 24.19 -14.79 5.51
N SER A 120 24.01 -16.05 5.93
CA SER A 120 25.10 -16.97 6.27
C SER A 120 26.11 -17.17 5.13
N ALA A 121 25.67 -17.15 3.87
CA ALA A 121 26.57 -17.24 2.72
C ALA A 121 27.36 -15.95 2.44
N ILE A 122 26.99 -14.83 3.07
CA ILE A 122 27.65 -13.52 2.92
C ILE A 122 28.63 -13.26 4.06
N ILE A 123 28.28 -13.61 5.30
CA ILE A 123 29.08 -13.25 6.50
C ILE A 123 30.16 -14.29 6.85
N GLY A 124 30.11 -15.49 6.27
CA GLY A 124 30.95 -16.61 6.72
C GLY A 124 30.52 -17.14 8.09
N ASP A 125 30.86 -18.39 8.38
CA ASP A 125 30.59 -19.03 9.69
C ASP A 125 31.36 -18.37 10.84
#